data_AF-A0A4Q3XZX3-F1
#
_entry.id   AF-A0A4Q3XZX3-F1
#
_cell.length_a   1.000
_cell.length_b   1.000
_cell.length_c   1.000
_cell.angle_alpha   90.00
_cell.angle_beta   90.00
_cell.angle_gamma   90.00
#
_symmetry.space_group_name_H-M   'P 1'
#
loop_
_entity.id
_entity.type
_entity.pdbx_description
1 polymer ?
#
loop_
_entity_poly.entity_id
_entity_poly.type
_entity_poly.pdbx_seq_one_letter_code
_entity_poly.pdbx_strand_id
1 'polypeptide(L)'
;MAAKRDRLSARIRADHPICAYCAGVSLTEQADHVPPISMFSLKRRPEGLEFPACKGCHEGTRRIDLVASLTARSWPNLPTEEERAELGDLMGGVLRNVPPVAHELAMGFRYATPVPGDIQAAVGAAEEVIVMDFTVRRAILEAFGARVGLAFHYMETGSVLPEAGAVWSRAYTNVENIRGEALPADLGDALGPTLALIQKGLRAEDDFQCATRRIDDYGGVISFASFRKSFAVLAVSYPRSSDFPELLQAELFRPGFLIGYPL
;
A
#
# COMPACT_ATOMS: atom_id res chain seq x y z
N MET A 1 -6.96 -1.56 -24.33
CA MET A 1 -6.49 -1.01 -23.03
C MET A 1 -5.54 0.17 -23.18
N ALA A 2 -4.53 0.13 -24.08
CA ALA A 2 -3.55 1.21 -24.26
C ALA A 2 -4.19 2.60 -24.44
N ALA A 3 -5.13 2.76 -25.37
CA ALA A 3 -5.81 4.03 -25.60
C ALA A 3 -6.58 4.60 -24.38
N LYS A 4 -7.09 3.76 -23.47
CA LYS A 4 -7.75 4.22 -22.23
C LYS A 4 -6.71 4.74 -21.23
N ARG A 5 -5.58 4.04 -21.10
CA ARG A 5 -4.45 4.45 -20.24
C ARG A 5 -3.85 5.78 -20.72
N ASP A 6 -3.69 5.93 -22.03
CA ASP A 6 -3.11 7.15 -22.62
C ASP A 6 -4.03 8.35 -22.43
N ARG A 7 -5.36 8.16 -22.50
CA ARG A 7 -6.36 9.19 -22.17
C ARG A 7 -6.35 9.58 -20.70
N LEU A 8 -6.32 8.61 -19.78
CA LEU A 8 -6.23 8.87 -18.34
C LEU A 8 -4.96 9.65 -18.00
N SER A 9 -3.83 9.23 -18.55
CA SER A 9 -2.55 9.91 -18.35
C SER A 9 -2.55 11.30 -18.96
N ALA A 10 -3.16 11.50 -20.13
CA ALA A 10 -3.31 12.83 -20.73
C ALA A 10 -4.17 13.77 -19.86
N ARG A 11 -5.28 13.27 -19.30
CA ARG A 11 -6.14 14.04 -18.38
C ARG A 11 -5.36 14.44 -17.12
N ILE A 12 -4.74 13.46 -16.44
CA ILE A 12 -3.97 13.72 -15.22
C ILE A 12 -2.82 14.69 -15.46
N ARG A 13 -2.13 14.62 -16.60
CA ARG A 13 -1.09 15.61 -16.95
C ARG A 13 -1.64 17.02 -17.13
N ALA A 14 -2.85 17.16 -17.68
CA ALA A 14 -3.49 18.46 -17.89
C ALA A 14 -3.95 19.07 -16.56
N ASP A 15 -4.57 18.27 -15.70
CA ASP A 15 -5.18 18.73 -14.45
C ASP A 15 -4.13 18.86 -13.32
N HIS A 16 -3.09 18.02 -13.35
CA HIS A 16 -2.10 17.87 -12.29
C HIS A 16 -0.68 17.76 -12.88
N PRO A 17 -0.03 18.89 -13.21
CA PRO A 17 1.19 18.90 -14.03
C PRO A 17 2.46 18.46 -13.30
N ILE A 18 2.43 18.34 -11.97
CA ILE A 18 3.59 17.98 -11.13
C ILE A 18 3.37 16.65 -10.42
N CYS A 19 4.45 15.90 -10.24
CA CYS A 19 4.45 14.59 -9.57
C CYS A 19 4.09 14.71 -8.07
N ALA A 20 3.12 13.92 -7.62
CA ALA A 20 2.69 13.85 -6.22
C ALA A 20 3.74 13.23 -5.29
N TYR A 21 4.71 12.49 -5.82
CA TYR A 21 5.62 11.68 -5.01
C TYR A 21 6.99 12.28 -4.77
N CYS A 22 7.42 13.27 -5.55
CA CYS A 22 8.75 13.89 -5.45
C CYS A 22 8.69 15.38 -5.15
N ALA A 23 7.74 15.82 -4.32
CA ALA A 23 7.55 17.22 -3.95
C ALA A 23 7.39 18.16 -5.16
N GLY A 24 6.88 17.64 -6.29
CA GLY A 24 6.73 18.40 -7.52
C GLY A 24 8.04 18.73 -8.25
N VAL A 25 9.19 18.13 -7.88
CA VAL A 25 10.48 18.33 -8.56
C VAL A 25 10.42 17.92 -10.04
N SER A 26 9.58 16.95 -10.37
CA SER A 26 9.40 16.45 -11.74
C SER A 26 7.97 16.65 -12.23
N LEU A 27 7.84 16.82 -13.55
CA LEU A 27 6.54 16.88 -14.20
C LEU A 27 5.85 15.52 -14.19
N THR A 28 4.53 15.56 -14.24
CA THR A 28 3.68 14.37 -14.41
C THR A 28 3.87 13.81 -15.81
N GLU A 29 4.15 12.52 -15.89
CA GLU A 29 4.27 11.79 -17.15
C GLU A 29 3.14 10.78 -17.32
N GLN A 30 2.65 10.22 -16.21
CA GLN A 30 1.66 9.16 -16.21
C GLN A 30 0.80 9.15 -14.95
N ALA A 31 -0.34 8.48 -15.07
CA ALA A 31 -1.20 8.17 -13.95
C ALA A 31 -0.66 6.96 -13.18
N ASP A 32 -0.53 7.11 -11.87
CA ASP A 32 -0.25 6.02 -10.95
C ASP A 32 -1.53 5.58 -10.21
N HIS A 33 -1.70 4.28 -9.97
CA HIS A 33 -2.88 3.76 -9.28
C HIS A 33 -2.48 3.36 -7.86
N VAL A 34 -3.10 3.98 -6.85
CA VAL A 34 -2.90 3.62 -5.45
C VAL A 34 -4.27 3.25 -4.88
N PRO A 35 -4.59 1.96 -4.66
CA PRO A 35 -3.73 0.79 -4.80
C PRO A 35 -3.50 0.35 -6.26
N PRO A 36 -2.43 -0.42 -6.54
CA PRO A 36 -2.18 -0.99 -7.87
C PRO A 36 -3.27 -1.99 -8.30
N ILE A 37 -3.53 -2.07 -9.60
CA ILE A 37 -4.58 -2.93 -10.18
C ILE A 37 -4.41 -4.41 -9.82
N SER A 38 -3.18 -4.88 -9.63
CA SER A 38 -2.86 -6.26 -9.26
C SER A 38 -3.37 -6.69 -7.87
N MET A 39 -3.73 -5.74 -7.00
CA MET A 39 -4.34 -6.04 -5.70
C MET A 39 -5.80 -6.46 -5.80
N PHE A 40 -6.48 -6.17 -6.92
CA PHE A 40 -7.90 -6.41 -7.11
C PHE A 40 -8.13 -7.74 -7.83
N SER A 41 -9.15 -8.49 -7.41
CA SER A 41 -9.50 -9.77 -8.02
C SER A 41 -9.77 -9.62 -9.53
N LEU A 42 -9.12 -10.45 -10.34
CA LEU A 42 -9.22 -10.43 -11.81
C LEU A 42 -8.86 -9.08 -12.43
N LYS A 43 -8.01 -8.29 -11.75
CA LYS A 43 -7.59 -6.94 -12.15
C LYS A 43 -8.78 -5.98 -12.32
N ARG A 44 -9.89 -6.24 -11.61
CA ARG A 44 -11.12 -5.41 -11.66
C ARG A 44 -11.04 -4.30 -10.61
N ARG A 45 -10.13 -3.36 -10.82
CA ARG A 45 -10.03 -2.15 -10.01
C ARG A 45 -11.06 -1.11 -10.49
N PRO A 46 -11.94 -0.57 -9.61
CA PRO A 46 -12.79 0.56 -9.97
C PRO A 46 -11.97 1.85 -10.17
N GLU A 47 -12.51 2.80 -10.94
CA GLU A 47 -11.94 4.15 -11.13
C GLU A 47 -11.91 4.95 -9.81
N GLY A 48 -10.99 5.91 -9.73
CA GLY A 48 -10.70 6.70 -8.54
C GLY A 48 -9.29 6.43 -8.00
N LEU A 49 -8.75 7.35 -7.20
CA LEU A 49 -7.41 7.24 -6.60
C LEU A 49 -6.29 7.05 -7.65
N GLU A 50 -6.39 7.75 -8.76
CA GLU A 50 -5.30 7.88 -9.73
C GLU A 50 -4.52 9.17 -9.45
N PHE A 51 -3.20 9.06 -9.36
CA PHE A 51 -2.32 10.13 -8.89
C PHE A 51 -1.31 10.54 -9.97
N PRO A 52 -0.91 11.83 -10.01
CA PRO A 52 0.12 12.30 -10.92
C PRO A 52 1.51 11.76 -10.53
N ALA A 53 2.19 11.08 -11.45
CA ALA A 53 3.54 10.56 -11.23
C ALA A 53 4.49 10.90 -12.38
N CYS A 54 5.73 11.25 -12.03
CA CYS A 54 6.84 11.24 -13.00
C CYS A 54 7.28 9.80 -13.27
N LYS A 55 8.03 9.59 -14.35
CA LYS A 55 8.53 8.27 -14.73
C LYS A 55 9.37 7.63 -13.61
N GLY A 56 10.30 8.38 -13.03
CA GLY A 56 11.20 7.85 -11.99
C GLY A 56 10.47 7.32 -10.77
N CYS A 57 9.50 8.08 -10.24
CA CYS A 57 8.71 7.64 -9.09
C CYS A 57 7.84 6.43 -9.44
N HIS A 58 7.15 6.44 -10.59
CA HIS A 58 6.30 5.32 -10.99
C HIS A 58 7.11 4.05 -11.28
N GLU A 59 8.29 4.14 -11.90
CA GLU A 59 9.14 2.95 -12.12
C GLU A 59 9.71 2.40 -10.81
N GLY A 60 9.98 3.28 -9.85
CA GLY A 60 10.41 2.95 -8.49
C GLY A 60 9.41 2.10 -7.71
N THR A 61 8.11 2.18 -8.02
CA THR A 61 7.08 1.42 -7.28
C THR A 61 6.99 -0.05 -7.71
N ARG A 62 7.52 -0.45 -8.87
CA ARG A 62 7.20 -1.75 -9.48
C ARG A 62 7.40 -2.95 -8.56
N ARG A 63 8.54 -3.00 -7.86
CA ARG A 63 8.87 -4.10 -6.94
C ARG A 63 8.09 -3.99 -5.62
N ILE A 64 7.87 -2.76 -5.13
CA ILE A 64 7.04 -2.47 -3.96
C ILE A 64 5.60 -2.97 -4.22
N ASP A 65 5.02 -2.60 -5.35
CA ASP A 65 3.69 -2.99 -5.80
C ASP A 65 3.54 -4.49 -5.94
N LEU A 66 4.59 -5.16 -6.44
CA LEU A 66 4.58 -6.61 -6.62
C LEU A 66 4.50 -7.34 -5.27
N VAL A 67 5.30 -6.92 -4.28
CA VAL A 67 5.28 -7.48 -2.92
C VAL A 67 3.98 -7.15 -2.21
N ALA A 68 3.53 -5.90 -2.28
CA ALA A 68 2.28 -5.48 -1.66
C ALA A 68 1.08 -6.21 -2.28
N SER A 69 1.07 -6.43 -3.61
CA SER A 69 0.01 -7.17 -4.30
C SER A 69 0.00 -8.64 -3.92
N LEU A 70 1.17 -9.30 -3.86
CA LEU A 70 1.27 -10.68 -3.38
C LEU A 70 0.70 -10.78 -1.95
N THR A 71 1.08 -9.84 -1.07
CA THR A 71 0.63 -9.81 0.32
C THR A 71 -0.88 -9.61 0.40
N ALA A 72 -1.44 -8.63 -0.33
CA ALA A 72 -2.88 -8.37 -0.37
C ALA A 72 -3.65 -9.63 -0.80
N ARG A 73 -3.19 -10.30 -1.86
CA ARG A 73 -3.86 -11.45 -2.47
C ARG A 73 -3.64 -12.77 -1.73
N SER A 74 -2.83 -12.78 -0.67
CA SER A 74 -2.57 -13.99 0.13
C SER A 74 -3.72 -14.38 1.06
N TRP A 75 -4.66 -13.47 1.34
CA TRP A 75 -5.83 -13.75 2.18
C TRP A 75 -7.06 -12.90 1.79
N PRO A 76 -8.30 -13.40 1.96
CA PRO A 76 -8.65 -14.81 2.20
C PRO A 76 -8.40 -15.68 0.96
N ASN A 77 -8.61 -17.00 1.10
CA ASN A 77 -8.50 -17.98 0.01
C ASN A 77 -9.17 -17.52 -1.28
N LEU A 78 -8.52 -17.84 -2.40
CA LEU A 78 -8.94 -17.45 -3.73
C LEU A 78 -9.90 -18.50 -4.30
N PRO A 79 -11.20 -18.18 -4.48
CA PRO A 79 -12.22 -19.17 -4.84
C PRO A 79 -12.02 -19.74 -6.25
N THR A 80 -11.56 -18.95 -7.22
CA THR A 80 -11.47 -19.41 -8.62
C THR A 80 -10.07 -19.86 -9.05
N GLU A 81 -10.00 -20.68 -10.10
CA GLU A 81 -8.72 -21.12 -10.68
C GLU A 81 -7.96 -19.95 -11.31
N GLU A 82 -8.67 -19.00 -11.91
CA GLU A 82 -8.08 -17.78 -12.49
C GLU A 82 -7.44 -16.91 -11.40
N GLU A 83 -8.09 -16.76 -10.25
CA GLU A 83 -7.50 -16.02 -9.14
C GLU A 83 -6.26 -16.73 -8.57
N ARG A 84 -6.29 -18.07 -8.47
CA ARG A 84 -5.11 -18.85 -8.09
C ARG A 84 -3.97 -18.72 -9.10
N ALA A 85 -4.27 -18.67 -10.39
CA ALA A 85 -3.28 -18.41 -11.44
C ALA A 85 -2.67 -17.00 -11.31
N GLU A 86 -3.49 -15.97 -11.03
CA GLU A 86 -2.98 -14.61 -10.76
C GLU A 86 -2.05 -14.55 -9.54
N LEU A 87 -2.38 -15.29 -8.48
CA LEU A 87 -1.51 -15.40 -7.31
C LEU A 87 -0.19 -16.10 -7.66
N GLY A 88 -0.26 -17.16 -8.48
CA GLY A 88 0.93 -17.83 -9.02
C GLY A 88 1.84 -16.89 -9.83
N ASP A 89 1.24 -16.04 -10.66
CA ASP A 89 1.97 -15.02 -11.42
C ASP A 89 2.65 -13.99 -10.51
N LEU A 90 1.95 -13.51 -9.47
CA LEU A 90 2.50 -12.59 -8.47
C LEU A 90 3.65 -13.23 -7.70
N MET A 91 3.47 -14.48 -7.24
CA MET A 91 4.49 -15.25 -6.56
C MET A 91 5.73 -15.43 -7.45
N GLY A 92 5.55 -15.90 -8.69
CA GLY A 92 6.63 -16.04 -9.66
C GLY A 92 7.31 -14.69 -9.95
N GLY A 93 6.55 -13.60 -9.98
CA GLY A 93 7.08 -12.24 -10.10
C GLY A 93 8.00 -11.87 -8.94
N VAL A 94 7.54 -12.05 -7.69
CA VAL A 94 8.34 -11.76 -6.48
C VAL A 94 9.61 -12.60 -6.49
N LEU A 95 9.50 -13.91 -6.71
CA LEU A 95 10.65 -14.83 -6.71
C LEU A 95 11.72 -14.45 -7.73
N ARG A 96 11.33 -13.89 -8.89
CA ARG A 96 12.27 -13.45 -9.93
C ARG A 96 12.87 -12.06 -9.70
N ASN A 97 12.12 -11.14 -9.09
CA ASN A 97 12.45 -9.72 -9.12
C ASN A 97 12.77 -9.10 -7.75
N VAL A 98 12.52 -9.82 -6.64
CA VAL A 98 12.74 -9.32 -5.28
C VAL A 98 13.47 -10.39 -4.46
N PRO A 99 14.77 -10.61 -4.69
CA PRO A 99 15.53 -11.69 -4.08
C PRO A 99 15.47 -11.74 -2.53
N PRO A 100 15.49 -10.61 -1.80
CA PRO A 100 15.36 -10.64 -0.34
C PRO A 100 14.03 -11.24 0.13
N VAL A 101 12.92 -10.92 -0.54
CA VAL A 101 11.61 -11.52 -0.23
C VAL A 101 11.53 -12.97 -0.68
N ALA A 102 12.16 -13.32 -1.80
CA ALA A 102 12.26 -14.71 -2.24
C ALA A 102 12.99 -15.58 -1.21
N HIS A 103 14.06 -15.05 -0.61
CA HIS A 103 14.78 -15.70 0.47
C HIS A 103 13.90 -15.86 1.71
N GLU A 104 13.21 -14.79 2.14
CA GLU A 104 12.26 -14.82 3.25
C GLU A 104 11.19 -15.91 3.06
N LEU A 105 10.59 -15.98 1.86
CA LEU A 105 9.60 -17.00 1.49
C LEU A 105 10.18 -18.42 1.57
N ALA A 106 11.36 -18.65 0.98
CA ALA A 106 12.01 -19.95 0.98
C ALA A 106 12.33 -20.43 2.41
N MET A 107 12.75 -19.52 3.29
CA MET A 107 12.99 -19.82 4.70
C MET A 107 11.67 -20.17 5.41
N GLY A 108 10.60 -19.40 5.20
CA GLY A 108 9.28 -19.71 5.76
C GLY A 108 8.78 -21.11 5.40
N PHE A 109 8.92 -21.51 4.13
CA PHE A 109 8.55 -22.86 3.69
C PHE A 109 9.48 -23.95 4.24
N ARG A 110 10.78 -23.68 4.36
CA ARG A 110 11.78 -24.67 4.76
C ARG A 110 11.71 -25.05 6.24
N TYR A 111 11.39 -24.10 7.11
CA TYR A 111 11.41 -24.34 8.56
C TYR A 111 10.05 -24.70 9.16
N ALA A 112 8.99 -24.78 8.34
CA ALA A 112 7.63 -25.15 8.77
C ALA A 112 7.27 -24.48 10.11
N THR A 113 7.37 -23.15 10.14
CA THR A 113 7.11 -22.37 11.35
C THR A 113 5.76 -22.79 11.94
N PRO A 114 5.72 -23.32 13.17
CA PRO A 114 4.47 -23.78 13.77
C PRO A 114 3.48 -22.63 13.81
N VAL A 115 2.26 -22.90 13.35
CA VAL A 115 1.16 -21.93 13.44
C VAL A 115 0.82 -21.77 14.92
N PRO A 116 0.90 -20.56 15.49
CA PRO A 116 0.49 -20.34 16.86
C PRO A 116 -0.98 -20.74 17.07
N GLY A 117 -1.30 -21.36 18.21
CA GLY A 117 -2.63 -21.93 18.46
C GLY A 117 -3.77 -20.91 18.45
N ASP A 118 -3.48 -19.67 18.89
CA ASP A 118 -4.39 -18.52 18.79
C ASP A 118 -4.73 -18.19 17.32
N ILE A 119 -3.73 -18.23 16.44
CA ILE A 119 -3.90 -17.98 15.01
C ILE A 119 -4.67 -19.13 14.36
N GLN A 120 -4.32 -20.39 14.67
CA GLN A 120 -5.04 -21.56 14.16
C GLN A 120 -6.52 -21.56 14.58
N ALA A 121 -6.82 -21.16 15.82
CA ALA A 121 -8.18 -21.06 16.31
C ALA A 121 -8.98 -19.94 15.60
N ALA A 122 -8.34 -18.80 15.32
CA ALA A 122 -8.97 -17.68 14.66
C ALA A 122 -9.26 -17.91 13.16
N VAL A 123 -8.36 -18.61 12.45
CA VAL A 123 -8.53 -18.92 11.02
C VAL A 123 -9.31 -20.20 10.76
N GLY A 124 -9.37 -21.12 11.74
CA GLY A 124 -10.02 -22.41 11.62
C GLY A 124 -9.09 -23.53 11.12
N ALA A 125 -9.39 -24.78 11.46
CA ALA A 125 -8.54 -25.95 11.19
C ALA A 125 -8.42 -26.35 9.71
N ALA A 126 -9.27 -25.81 8.84
CA ALA A 126 -9.31 -26.12 7.41
C ALA A 126 -8.46 -25.17 6.54
N GLU A 127 -7.89 -24.13 7.14
CA GLU A 127 -7.13 -23.10 6.44
C GLU A 127 -5.63 -23.42 6.44
N GLU A 128 -5.00 -23.37 5.27
CA GLU A 128 -3.54 -23.46 5.15
C GLU A 128 -2.92 -22.12 5.58
N VAL A 129 -2.27 -22.11 6.74
CA VAL A 129 -1.64 -20.90 7.30
C VAL A 129 -0.15 -20.90 6.97
N ILE A 130 0.31 -19.82 6.35
CA ILE A 130 1.74 -19.59 6.12
C ILE A 130 2.22 -18.54 7.12
N VAL A 131 3.05 -18.96 8.09
CA VAL A 131 3.73 -18.06 9.02
C VAL A 131 5.10 -17.72 8.45
N MET A 132 5.35 -16.43 8.21
CA MET A 132 6.61 -15.93 7.66
C MET A 132 7.21 -14.90 8.60
N ASP A 133 8.55 -14.85 8.69
CA ASP A 133 9.25 -13.71 9.28
C ASP A 133 9.00 -12.52 8.36
N PHE A 134 8.36 -11.47 8.87
CA PHE A 134 7.93 -10.32 8.08
C PHE A 134 8.99 -9.24 7.96
N THR A 135 10.23 -9.41 8.44
CA THR A 135 11.16 -8.25 8.57
C THR A 135 11.44 -7.53 7.25
N VAL A 136 11.82 -8.24 6.18
CA VAL A 136 12.10 -7.60 4.89
C VAL A 136 10.81 -7.12 4.25
N ARG A 137 9.77 -7.98 4.22
CA ARG A 137 8.47 -7.62 3.66
C ARG A 137 7.83 -6.43 4.35
N ARG A 138 7.94 -6.31 5.68
CA ARG A 138 7.40 -5.21 6.48
C ARG A 138 8.02 -3.89 6.06
N ALA A 139 9.35 -3.82 5.92
CA ALA A 139 10.01 -2.62 5.41
C ALA A 139 9.51 -2.23 4.01
N ILE A 140 9.19 -3.21 3.15
CA ILE A 140 8.61 -2.97 1.81
C ILE A 140 7.16 -2.50 1.91
N LEU A 141 6.36 -3.08 2.81
CA LEU A 141 4.97 -2.67 3.05
C LEU A 141 4.88 -1.29 3.72
N GLU A 142 5.87 -0.91 4.53
CA GLU A 142 6.00 0.44 5.09
C GLU A 142 6.41 1.44 4.03
N ALA A 143 7.31 1.09 3.11
CA ALA A 143 7.58 1.92 1.92
C ALA A 143 6.35 2.05 1.01
N PHE A 144 5.58 0.98 0.85
CA PHE A 144 4.29 1.02 0.17
C PHE A 144 3.32 1.96 0.89
N GLY A 145 3.19 1.83 2.21
CA GLY A 145 2.36 2.71 3.04
C GLY A 145 2.80 4.17 3.00
N ALA A 146 4.10 4.44 2.93
CA ALA A 146 4.62 5.80 2.76
C ALA A 146 4.21 6.41 1.41
N ARG A 147 4.20 5.61 0.34
CA ARG A 147 3.63 6.04 -0.96
C ARG A 147 2.13 6.30 -0.86
N VAL A 148 1.39 5.44 -0.16
CA VAL A 148 -0.04 5.68 0.13
C VAL A 148 -0.20 7.01 0.86
N GLY A 149 0.64 7.30 1.85
CA GLY A 149 0.65 8.57 2.58
C GLY A 149 0.91 9.78 1.68
N LEU A 150 1.88 9.72 0.76
CA LEU A 150 2.12 10.80 -0.22
C LEU A 150 0.91 11.01 -1.14
N ALA A 151 0.34 9.92 -1.68
CA ALA A 151 -0.84 9.97 -2.53
C ALA A 151 -2.03 10.58 -1.79
N PHE A 152 -2.29 10.15 -0.56
CA PHE A 152 -3.45 10.58 0.20
C PHE A 152 -3.27 11.98 0.79
N HIS A 153 -2.04 12.41 1.08
CA HIS A 153 -1.76 13.81 1.35
C HIS A 153 -2.19 14.68 0.15
N TYR A 154 -1.83 14.27 -1.07
CA TYR A 154 -2.24 14.99 -2.28
C TYR A 154 -3.76 15.00 -2.45
N MET A 155 -4.41 13.85 -2.25
CA MET A 155 -5.88 13.73 -2.31
C MET A 155 -6.57 14.68 -1.32
N GLU A 156 -6.09 14.71 -0.08
CA GLU A 156 -6.72 15.43 1.02
C GLU A 156 -6.45 16.94 0.95
N THR A 157 -5.26 17.34 0.50
CA THR A 157 -4.82 18.76 0.52
C THR A 157 -4.90 19.45 -0.83
N GLY A 158 -4.97 18.69 -1.93
CA GLY A 158 -4.78 19.19 -3.30
C GLY A 158 -3.35 19.64 -3.61
N SER A 159 -2.41 19.48 -2.67
CA SER A 159 -1.02 19.94 -2.76
C SER A 159 -0.05 18.78 -2.59
N VAL A 160 1.08 18.84 -3.29
CA VAL A 160 2.16 17.86 -3.09
C VAL A 160 2.84 18.09 -1.75
N LEU A 161 3.30 17.03 -1.10
CA LEU A 161 4.07 17.17 0.13
C LEU A 161 5.40 17.89 -0.19
N PRO A 162 5.76 19.00 0.48
CA PRO A 162 6.97 19.76 0.18
C PRO A 162 8.23 18.96 0.53
N GLU A 163 9.39 19.38 -0.02
CA GLU A 163 10.68 18.71 0.18
C GLU A 163 11.09 18.60 1.65
N ALA A 164 10.77 19.61 2.47
CA ALA A 164 11.01 19.59 3.91
C ALA A 164 10.10 18.59 4.67
N GLY A 165 9.04 18.11 4.02
CA GLY A 165 8.07 17.20 4.58
C GLY A 165 8.58 15.77 4.68
N ALA A 166 7.76 14.94 5.31
CA ALA A 166 8.02 13.52 5.47
C ALA A 166 6.73 12.74 5.69
N VAL A 167 6.82 11.43 5.45
CA VAL A 167 5.79 10.45 5.78
C VAL A 167 6.40 9.43 6.73
N TRP A 168 5.73 9.17 7.85
CA TRP A 168 5.95 7.97 8.64
C TRP A 168 4.89 6.94 8.26
N SER A 169 5.25 5.67 8.19
CA SER A 169 4.29 4.61 7.88
C SER A 169 4.54 3.34 8.69
N ARG A 170 3.45 2.66 9.02
CA ARG A 170 3.44 1.36 9.68
C ARG A 170 2.49 0.42 8.97
N ALA A 171 2.96 -0.78 8.67
CA ALA A 171 2.13 -1.87 8.17
C ALA A 171 1.59 -2.72 9.33
N TYR A 172 0.35 -3.17 9.22
CA TYR A 172 -0.30 -4.10 10.14
C TYR A 172 -0.72 -5.35 9.38
N THR A 173 -0.32 -6.50 9.88
CA THR A 173 -0.67 -7.81 9.32
C THR A 173 -2.01 -8.29 9.84
N ASN A 174 -2.59 -9.28 9.16
CA ASN A 174 -3.78 -10.01 9.64
C ASN A 174 -3.56 -10.67 11.01
N VAL A 175 -2.34 -11.12 11.33
CA VAL A 175 -1.98 -11.67 12.64
C VAL A 175 -2.11 -10.63 13.76
N GLU A 176 -1.58 -9.43 13.54
CA GLU A 176 -1.74 -8.30 14.49
C GLU A 176 -3.23 -7.97 14.67
N ASN A 177 -4.03 -8.03 13.60
CA ASN A 177 -5.47 -7.83 13.69
C ASN A 177 -6.20 -8.92 14.50
N ILE A 178 -5.84 -10.19 14.29
CA ILE A 178 -6.39 -11.33 15.04
C ILE A 178 -6.10 -11.18 16.54
N ARG A 179 -4.90 -10.69 16.89
CA ARG A 179 -4.47 -10.50 18.29
C ARG A 179 -5.00 -9.24 18.95
N GLY A 180 -5.69 -8.36 18.21
CA GLY A 180 -6.09 -7.05 18.70
C GLY A 180 -4.91 -6.08 18.87
N GLU A 181 -3.78 -6.36 18.22
CA GLU A 181 -2.56 -5.53 18.17
C GLU A 181 -2.54 -4.61 16.93
N ALA A 182 -3.58 -4.68 16.08
CA ALA A 182 -3.76 -3.81 14.93
C ALA A 182 -4.15 -2.38 15.35
N LEU A 183 -4.59 -1.60 14.36
CA LEU A 183 -4.93 -0.18 14.52
C LEU A 183 -5.73 0.06 15.82
N PRO A 184 -5.28 0.99 16.69
CA PRO A 184 -6.02 1.35 17.89
C PRO A 184 -7.48 1.72 17.54
N ALA A 185 -8.46 1.19 18.29
CA ALA A 185 -9.88 1.35 17.96
C ALA A 185 -10.32 2.82 17.94
N ASP A 186 -9.75 3.63 18.84
CA ASP A 186 -9.91 5.08 18.92
C ASP A 186 -9.41 5.80 17.66
N LEU A 187 -8.39 5.24 16.98
CA LEU A 187 -7.91 5.79 15.71
C LEU A 187 -8.92 5.57 14.57
N GLY A 188 -9.65 4.46 14.59
CA GLY A 188 -10.74 4.20 13.65
C GLY A 188 -11.85 5.25 13.78
N ASP A 189 -12.29 5.52 15.01
CA ASP A 189 -13.30 6.55 15.30
C ASP A 189 -12.80 7.95 14.91
N ALA A 190 -11.52 8.24 15.15
CA ALA A 190 -10.91 9.51 14.77
C ALA A 190 -10.80 9.71 13.26
N LEU A 191 -10.58 8.66 12.47
CA LEU A 191 -10.47 8.76 11.02
C LEU A 191 -11.82 8.93 10.31
N GLY A 192 -12.91 8.53 10.96
CA GLY A 192 -14.26 8.62 10.41
C GLY A 192 -14.59 7.49 9.43
N PRO A 193 -15.63 7.65 8.59
CA PRO A 193 -16.12 6.57 7.73
C PRO A 193 -15.10 6.21 6.65
N THR A 194 -14.93 4.91 6.42
CA THR A 194 -14.07 4.41 5.34
C THR A 194 -14.71 4.64 3.97
N LEU A 195 -13.89 5.10 3.02
CA LEU A 195 -14.15 5.13 1.61
C LEU A 195 -13.79 3.78 0.98
N ALA A 196 -14.61 3.34 0.02
CA ALA A 196 -14.29 2.23 -0.86
C ALA A 196 -14.48 2.64 -2.32
N LEU A 197 -13.77 1.97 -3.22
CA LEU A 197 -13.87 2.25 -4.64
C LEU A 197 -15.17 1.64 -5.21
N ILE A 198 -15.99 2.48 -5.84
CA ILE A 198 -17.27 2.07 -6.45
C ILE A 198 -17.34 2.59 -7.88
N GLN A 199 -17.56 1.69 -8.85
CA GLN A 199 -17.76 2.07 -10.25
C GLN A 199 -18.79 1.16 -10.91
N LYS A 200 -19.88 1.75 -11.44
CA LYS A 200 -20.88 1.05 -12.26
C LYS A 200 -21.39 -0.27 -11.61
N GLY A 201 -21.62 -0.26 -10.30
CA GLY A 201 -22.07 -1.43 -9.54
C GLY A 201 -20.96 -2.37 -9.05
N LEU A 202 -19.72 -2.21 -9.52
CA LEU A 202 -18.55 -2.87 -8.93
C LEU A 202 -18.18 -2.16 -7.62
N ARG A 203 -18.19 -2.89 -6.51
CA ARG A 203 -17.75 -2.43 -5.19
C ARG A 203 -16.50 -3.21 -4.81
N ALA A 204 -15.43 -2.50 -4.46
CA ALA A 204 -14.17 -3.13 -4.06
C ALA A 204 -13.98 -3.16 -2.54
N GLU A 205 -15.07 -3.12 -1.75
CA GLU A 205 -15.00 -3.07 -0.28
C GLU A 205 -14.29 -4.28 0.33
N ASP A 206 -14.42 -5.45 -0.28
CA ASP A 206 -13.71 -6.66 0.13
C ASP A 206 -12.23 -6.65 -0.29
N ASP A 207 -11.84 -5.79 -1.24
CA ASP A 207 -10.49 -5.68 -1.79
C ASP A 207 -9.70 -4.52 -1.19
N PHE A 208 -10.37 -3.40 -0.89
CA PHE A 208 -9.74 -2.17 -0.48
C PHE A 208 -10.72 -1.21 0.21
N GLN A 209 -10.27 -0.65 1.33
CA GLN A 209 -10.94 0.47 2.00
C GLN A 209 -9.89 1.46 2.50
N CYS A 210 -10.21 2.74 2.53
CA CYS A 210 -9.34 3.75 3.13
C CYS A 210 -10.10 4.81 3.93
N ALA A 211 -9.40 5.51 4.80
CA ALA A 211 -9.90 6.70 5.48
C ALA A 211 -8.75 7.71 5.60
N THR A 212 -9.06 8.99 5.43
CA THR A 212 -8.08 10.09 5.53
C THR A 212 -8.64 11.21 6.38
N ARG A 213 -7.77 11.89 7.11
CA ARG A 213 -8.14 13.07 7.88
C ARG A 213 -6.97 14.04 7.98
N ARG A 214 -7.28 15.34 7.91
CA ARG A 214 -6.31 16.40 8.20
C ARG A 214 -6.03 16.49 9.70
N ILE A 215 -4.80 16.84 10.03
CA ILE A 215 -4.34 17.13 11.38
C ILE A 215 -4.23 18.66 11.47
N ASP A 216 -5.20 19.27 12.16
CA ASP A 216 -5.49 20.72 12.09
C ASP A 216 -4.29 21.62 12.45
N ASP A 217 -3.46 21.22 13.41
CA ASP A 217 -2.43 22.09 13.98
C ASP A 217 -1.15 22.22 13.13
N TYR A 218 -0.88 21.25 12.24
CA TYR A 218 0.42 21.12 11.56
C TYR A 218 0.31 20.94 10.04
N GLY A 219 -0.91 21.03 9.48
CA GLY A 219 -1.16 20.73 8.07
C GLY A 219 -0.83 19.28 7.69
N GLY A 220 -0.84 18.39 8.68
CA GLY A 220 -0.57 16.97 8.49
C GLY A 220 -1.78 16.25 7.92
N VAL A 221 -1.55 15.04 7.41
CA VAL A 221 -2.62 14.12 7.00
C VAL A 221 -2.33 12.75 7.57
N ILE A 222 -3.31 12.19 8.25
CA ILE A 222 -3.33 10.79 8.68
C ILE A 222 -4.18 9.99 7.71
N SER A 223 -3.72 8.79 7.38
CA SER A 223 -4.25 7.95 6.33
C SER A 223 -4.21 6.49 6.74
N PHE A 224 -5.36 5.83 6.67
CA PHE A 224 -5.47 4.39 6.84
C PHE A 224 -5.93 3.76 5.53
N ALA A 225 -5.34 2.64 5.16
CA ALA A 225 -5.79 1.84 4.04
C ALA A 225 -5.67 0.36 4.38
N SER A 226 -6.75 -0.40 4.16
CA SER A 226 -6.78 -1.86 4.27
C SER A 226 -6.81 -2.47 2.87
N PHE A 227 -6.15 -3.61 2.73
CA PHE A 227 -6.03 -4.35 1.47
C PHE A 227 -6.49 -5.78 1.72
N ARG A 228 -7.74 -6.04 1.32
CA ARG A 228 -8.49 -7.23 1.67
C ARG A 228 -8.48 -7.42 3.19
N LYS A 229 -8.38 -8.66 3.64
CA LYS A 229 -8.20 -9.03 5.05
C LYS A 229 -6.73 -9.35 5.38
N SER A 230 -5.81 -9.02 4.48
CA SER A 230 -4.42 -9.49 4.54
C SER A 230 -3.52 -8.56 5.34
N PHE A 231 -3.59 -7.26 5.04
CA PHE A 231 -2.83 -6.25 5.76
C PHE A 231 -3.49 -4.88 5.63
N ALA A 232 -3.06 -3.95 6.48
CA ALA A 232 -3.39 -2.55 6.39
C ALA A 232 -2.12 -1.71 6.54
N VAL A 233 -2.19 -0.44 6.14
CA VAL A 233 -1.14 0.54 6.39
C VAL A 233 -1.74 1.75 7.08
N LEU A 234 -1.01 2.28 8.05
CA LEU A 234 -1.18 3.61 8.58
C LEU A 234 -0.06 4.48 8.03
N ALA A 235 -0.39 5.66 7.55
CA ALA A 235 0.57 6.66 7.11
C ALA A 235 0.20 8.00 7.73
N VAL A 236 1.21 8.70 8.24
CA VAL A 236 1.09 10.07 8.75
C VAL A 236 2.07 10.91 7.96
N SER A 237 1.61 12.04 7.45
CA SER A 237 2.43 12.99 6.71
C SER A 237 2.41 14.35 7.39
N TYR A 238 3.56 15.02 7.40
CA TYR A 238 3.68 16.42 7.80
C TYR A 238 4.48 17.22 6.77
N PRO A 239 4.09 18.49 6.49
CA PRO A 239 4.84 19.39 5.61
C PRO A 239 6.27 19.71 6.10
N ARG A 240 6.58 19.46 7.38
CA ARG A 240 7.95 19.54 7.91
C ARG A 240 8.24 18.29 8.73
N SER A 241 9.38 17.65 8.49
CA SER A 241 9.75 16.48 9.31
C SER A 241 9.95 16.79 10.78
N SER A 242 10.32 18.03 11.11
CA SER A 242 10.48 18.46 12.50
C SER A 242 9.19 18.38 13.31
N ASP A 243 8.04 18.27 12.65
CA ASP A 243 6.74 18.10 13.30
C ASP A 243 6.52 16.63 13.77
N PHE A 244 7.37 15.67 13.36
CA PHE A 244 7.40 14.33 13.93
C PHE A 244 8.20 14.25 15.23
N PRO A 245 7.80 13.40 16.20
CA PRO A 245 8.60 13.07 17.36
C PRO A 245 10.03 12.63 17.00
N GLU A 246 11.01 13.00 17.83
CA GLU A 246 12.43 12.68 17.60
C GLU A 246 12.68 11.18 17.38
N LEU A 247 11.96 10.33 18.12
CA LEU A 247 12.07 8.88 18.04
C LEU A 247 11.70 8.30 16.66
N LEU A 248 10.91 9.02 15.86
CA LEU A 248 10.45 8.57 14.54
C LEU A 248 11.32 9.11 13.40
N GLN A 249 12.25 10.04 13.66
CA GLN A 249 13.00 10.76 12.62
C GLN A 249 13.81 9.83 11.70
N ALA A 250 14.31 8.71 12.24
CA ALA A 250 15.09 7.72 11.49
C ALA A 250 14.22 6.83 10.56
N GLU A 251 12.90 6.81 10.78
CA GLU A 251 11.94 5.98 10.04
C GLU A 251 11.16 6.78 8.98
N LEU A 252 11.52 8.05 8.78
CA LEU A 252 10.78 8.94 7.89
C LEU A 252 11.15 8.72 6.42
N PHE A 253 10.11 8.60 5.60
CA PHE A 253 10.21 8.60 4.14
C PHE A 253 10.08 10.03 3.61
N ARG A 254 11.05 10.47 2.81
CA ARG A 254 11.06 11.79 2.17
C ARG A 254 10.46 11.74 0.77
N PRO A 255 9.80 12.82 0.30
CA PRO A 255 9.42 12.89 -1.11
C PRO A 255 10.59 12.52 -2.03
N GLY A 256 10.32 11.70 -3.03
CA GLY A 256 11.32 11.20 -3.98
C GLY A 256 11.96 9.86 -3.58
N PHE A 257 11.71 9.32 -2.38
CA PHE A 257 12.31 8.06 -1.91
C PHE A 257 12.06 6.85 -2.82
N LEU A 258 11.00 6.89 -3.62
CA LEU A 258 10.67 5.84 -4.60
C LEU A 258 11.75 5.71 -5.68
N ILE A 259 12.45 6.80 -6.01
CA ILE A 259 13.49 6.79 -7.03
C ILE A 259 14.72 6.07 -6.47
N GLY A 260 14.94 4.84 -6.93
CA GLY A 260 16.08 4.04 -6.49
C GLY A 260 15.90 3.39 -5.12
N TYR A 261 14.66 3.22 -4.64
CA TYR A 261 14.39 2.53 -3.38
C TYR A 261 15.07 1.13 -3.35
N PRO A 262 15.91 0.84 -2.35
CA PRO A 262 16.70 -0.40 -2.33
C PRO A 262 15.80 -1.61 -2.01
N LEU A 263 15.78 -2.59 -2.92
CA LEU A 263 15.02 -3.85 -2.83
C LEU A 263 15.79 -5.02 -3.40
#